data_AF-A0A3L6L1Y1-F1
#
_entry.id   AF-A0A3L6L1Y1-F1
#
_cell.length_a   1.000
_cell.length_b   1.000
_cell.length_c   1.000
_cell.angle_alpha   90.00
_cell.angle_beta   90.00
_cell.angle_gamma   90.00
#
_symmetry.space_group_name_H-M   'P 1'
#
loop_
_entity.id
_entity.type
_entity.pdbx_description
1 polymer ?
#
loop_
_entity_poly.entity_id
_entity_poly.type
_entity_poly.pdbx_seq_one_letter_code
_entity_poly.pdbx_strand_id
1 'polypeptide(L)'
;METAGTSSDRAAKCGKHNSLSTSLAGRSLRWDLYCLCAFANSANDQGQACFPECKPTENAHNLATVAWTGDKENRKIWAVYKKECQKLPKGQSLTAVALHAAVANFKTQLSKTKGDTGEVTIHLLGTTGGVATGGCAGRKSANGGKCVHYKGEHFSGEKITVPWLVSLEEALTQQEHIIAAAQSIKDINQQIDDLNETLKDIIWDTEVKNHATKAEQTAPLDTNDLTKECEAITVAADSKNNEICK
;
A
#
# COMPACT_ATOMS: atom_id res chain seq x y z
N MET A 1 -5.68 -4.16 30.22
CA MET A 1 -4.81 -5.16 30.86
C MET A 1 -5.39 -6.52 30.52
N GLU A 2 -4.78 -7.23 29.57
CA GLU A 2 -5.17 -8.62 29.27
C GLU A 2 -4.34 -9.56 30.15
N THR A 3 -5.05 -10.50 30.75
CA THR A 3 -4.57 -11.49 31.72
C THR A 3 -3.60 -12.47 31.08
N ALA A 4 -2.46 -12.66 31.74
CA ALA A 4 -1.42 -13.61 31.35
C ALA A 4 -1.91 -15.05 31.54
N GLY A 5 -2.29 -15.70 30.45
CA GLY A 5 -2.49 -17.15 30.38
C GLY A 5 -1.15 -17.87 30.23
N THR A 6 -0.87 -18.75 31.18
CA THR A 6 0.33 -19.59 31.28
C THR A 6 0.37 -20.70 30.22
N SER A 7 0.98 -20.42 29.08
CA SER A 7 2.06 -21.21 28.46
C SER A 7 2.42 -20.57 27.13
N SER A 8 3.69 -20.23 26.96
CA SER A 8 4.23 -19.73 25.70
C SER A 8 4.34 -20.89 24.71
N ASP A 9 3.22 -21.25 24.09
CA ASP A 9 3.17 -22.30 23.08
C ASP A 9 3.00 -21.69 21.70
N ARG A 10 4.13 -21.48 21.03
CA ARG A 10 4.17 -21.05 19.63
C ARG A 10 3.29 -21.93 18.74
N ALA A 11 3.17 -23.23 19.01
CA ALA A 11 2.28 -24.09 18.24
C ALA A 11 0.81 -23.67 18.41
N ALA A 12 0.36 -23.39 19.64
CA ALA A 12 -1.00 -22.90 19.87
C ALA A 12 -1.31 -21.63 19.07
N LYS A 13 -0.33 -20.72 18.91
CA LYS A 13 -0.52 -19.45 18.19
C LYS A 13 -0.29 -19.49 16.69
N CYS A 14 0.62 -20.33 16.22
CA CYS A 14 0.94 -20.50 14.81
C CYS A 14 0.13 -21.63 14.16
N GLY A 15 -0.60 -22.38 14.96
CA GLY A 15 -1.48 -23.46 14.55
C GLY A 15 -0.96 -24.82 15.03
N LYS A 16 -1.64 -25.36 16.04
CA LYS A 16 -1.45 -26.72 16.52
C LYS A 16 -2.34 -27.63 15.70
N HIS A 17 -1.81 -28.79 15.34
CA HIS A 17 -2.45 -29.60 14.32
C HIS A 17 -3.89 -30.02 14.70
N ASN A 18 -4.06 -30.53 15.91
CA ASN A 18 -5.36 -31.01 16.41
C ASN A 18 -6.22 -29.93 17.08
N SER A 19 -5.80 -28.65 17.06
CA SER A 19 -6.53 -27.57 17.70
C SER A 19 -6.09 -26.20 17.18
N LEU A 20 -6.98 -25.52 16.46
CA LEU A 20 -6.76 -24.16 15.96
C LEU A 20 -7.56 -23.10 16.73
N SER A 21 -8.23 -23.46 17.83
CA SER A 21 -9.14 -22.56 18.55
C SER A 21 -8.46 -21.28 19.05
N THR A 22 -7.20 -21.38 19.48
CA THR A 22 -6.39 -20.25 19.98
C THR A 22 -5.36 -19.74 18.97
N SER A 23 -5.38 -20.26 17.74
CA SER A 23 -4.48 -19.86 16.66
C SER A 23 -4.70 -18.42 16.26
N LEU A 24 -3.60 -17.71 16.02
CA LEU A 24 -3.55 -16.36 15.48
C LEU A 24 -3.00 -16.34 14.04
N ALA A 25 -2.86 -17.51 13.41
CA ALA A 25 -2.55 -17.64 11.99
C ALA A 25 -3.50 -16.79 11.14
N GLY A 26 -2.96 -15.99 10.23
CA GLY A 26 -3.76 -15.14 9.34
C GLY A 26 -4.18 -13.81 9.94
N ARG A 27 -3.96 -13.55 11.23
CA ARG A 27 -4.30 -12.26 11.86
C ARG A 27 -3.55 -11.10 11.23
N SER A 28 -2.27 -11.28 10.94
CA SER A 28 -1.45 -10.31 10.23
C SER A 28 -0.31 -11.01 9.49
N LEU A 29 0.13 -10.44 8.37
CA LEU A 29 1.30 -10.97 7.63
C LEU A 29 2.55 -10.99 8.51
N ARG A 30 2.68 -10.00 9.40
CA ARG A 30 3.76 -9.93 10.39
C ARG A 30 3.72 -11.11 11.36
N TRP A 31 2.55 -11.49 11.84
CA TRP A 31 2.38 -12.64 12.74
C TRP A 31 2.78 -13.94 12.03
N ASP A 32 2.29 -14.12 10.81
CA ASP A 32 2.61 -15.29 9.99
C ASP A 32 4.12 -15.38 9.72
N LEU A 33 4.80 -14.25 9.48
CA LEU A 33 6.26 -14.19 9.35
C LEU A 33 6.99 -14.63 10.62
N TYR A 34 6.53 -14.28 11.82
CA TYR A 34 7.14 -14.81 13.05
C TYR A 34 7.00 -16.34 13.11
N CYS A 35 5.82 -16.85 12.79
CA CYS A 35 5.55 -18.29 12.80
C CYS A 35 6.43 -19.07 11.81
N LEU A 36 6.67 -18.52 10.61
CA LEU A 36 7.54 -19.12 9.60
C LEU A 36 9.03 -18.99 9.94
N CYS A 37 9.44 -17.79 10.37
CA CYS A 37 10.84 -17.39 10.30
C CYS A 37 11.52 -17.30 11.66
N ALA A 38 10.78 -17.14 12.75
CA ALA A 38 11.40 -16.84 14.04
C ALA A 38 12.17 -18.04 14.57
N PHE A 39 13.30 -17.75 15.21
CA PHE A 39 14.08 -18.74 15.91
C PHE A 39 13.27 -19.31 17.09
N ALA A 40 13.30 -20.63 17.28
CA ALA A 40 12.84 -21.27 18.51
C ALA A 40 14.07 -21.85 19.22
N ASN A 41 14.08 -21.81 20.55
CA ASN A 41 15.09 -22.54 21.34
C ASN A 41 15.13 -23.99 20.84
N SER A 42 16.32 -24.53 20.54
CA SER A 42 16.57 -25.86 19.95
C SER A 42 16.29 -26.07 18.45
N ALA A 43 15.93 -25.03 17.68
CA ALA A 43 15.67 -25.19 16.25
C ALA A 43 16.95 -25.41 15.41
N ASN A 44 18.14 -25.28 16.01
CA ASN A 44 19.49 -25.39 15.40
C ASN A 44 19.73 -24.52 14.15
N ASP A 45 18.73 -23.76 13.70
CA ASP A 45 18.80 -22.90 12.53
C ASP A 45 19.21 -21.47 12.88
N GLN A 46 19.34 -21.14 14.16
CA GLN A 46 19.85 -19.85 14.66
C GLN A 46 19.14 -18.61 14.05
N GLY A 47 17.88 -18.76 13.61
CA GLY A 47 17.08 -17.70 12.98
C GLY A 47 17.22 -17.58 11.45
N GLN A 48 17.90 -18.52 10.80
CA GLN A 48 18.20 -18.46 9.37
C GLN A 48 17.10 -18.98 8.45
N ALA A 49 16.01 -19.55 8.98
CA ALA A 49 14.98 -20.22 8.18
C ALA A 49 14.47 -19.42 6.96
N CYS A 50 14.32 -18.10 7.10
CA CYS A 50 13.89 -17.23 6.01
C CYS A 50 15.00 -16.33 5.46
N PHE A 51 16.09 -16.16 6.20
CA PHE A 51 17.13 -15.18 5.87
C PHE A 51 18.50 -15.79 6.20
N PRO A 52 19.26 -16.25 5.20
CA PRO A 52 20.55 -16.90 5.42
C PRO A 52 21.56 -16.02 6.16
N GLU A 53 21.44 -14.69 6.07
CA GLU A 53 22.30 -13.70 6.72
C GLU A 53 22.01 -13.47 8.21
N CYS A 54 20.90 -14.01 8.75
CA CYS A 54 20.59 -13.91 10.19
C CYS A 54 21.47 -14.80 11.09
N LYS A 55 22.58 -15.33 10.55
CA LYS A 55 23.59 -16.12 11.29
C LYS A 55 24.11 -15.36 12.50
N PRO A 56 24.63 -16.07 13.52
CA PRO A 56 25.38 -15.46 14.60
C PRO A 56 26.70 -14.91 14.07
N THR A 57 26.65 -13.67 13.59
CA THR A 57 27.79 -12.77 13.46
C THR A 57 27.66 -11.70 14.54
N GLU A 58 28.71 -10.93 14.81
CA GLU A 58 28.66 -9.81 15.77
C GLU A 58 27.74 -8.65 15.32
N ASN A 59 27.06 -8.81 14.17
CA ASN A 59 26.27 -7.79 13.52
C ASN A 59 24.85 -7.69 14.13
N ALA A 60 24.21 -6.54 13.95
CA ALA A 60 22.84 -6.25 14.41
C ALA A 60 21.73 -7.19 13.86
N HIS A 61 22.08 -8.11 12.96
CA HIS A 61 21.20 -9.10 12.32
C HIS A 61 21.12 -10.44 13.06
N ASN A 62 21.96 -10.63 14.09
CA ASN A 62 22.00 -11.87 14.84
C ASN A 62 20.71 -12.08 15.66
N LEU A 63 19.96 -13.11 15.28
CA LEU A 63 18.74 -13.57 15.97
C LEU A 63 18.94 -14.90 16.71
N ALA A 64 20.15 -15.46 16.72
CA ALA A 64 20.46 -16.78 17.27
C ALA A 64 20.17 -16.90 18.78
N THR A 65 20.17 -15.78 19.50
CA THR A 65 19.87 -15.70 20.94
C THR A 65 18.47 -15.18 21.25
N VAL A 66 17.69 -14.82 20.23
CA VAL A 66 16.37 -14.17 20.38
C VAL A 66 15.28 -15.19 20.04
N ALA A 67 15.14 -16.22 20.87
CA ALA A 67 14.09 -17.19 20.70
C ALA A 67 12.72 -16.54 20.89
N TRP A 68 11.81 -16.80 19.94
CA TRP A 68 10.44 -16.35 20.01
C TRP A 68 9.55 -17.50 20.48
N THR A 69 8.84 -17.25 21.58
CA THR A 69 8.04 -18.25 22.28
C THR A 69 6.54 -18.16 21.97
N GLY A 70 6.13 -17.22 21.10
CA GLY A 70 4.75 -17.09 20.64
C GLY A 70 3.85 -16.22 21.54
N ASP A 71 4.39 -15.55 22.54
CA ASP A 71 3.61 -14.73 23.49
C ASP A 71 3.25 -13.35 22.92
N LYS A 72 4.21 -12.67 22.28
CA LYS A 72 4.05 -11.32 21.74
C LYS A 72 5.00 -11.04 20.60
N GLU A 73 4.72 -10.00 19.83
CA GLU A 73 5.63 -9.52 18.80
C GLU A 73 6.98 -9.08 19.40
N ASN A 74 8.08 -9.47 18.78
CA ASN A 74 9.42 -9.08 19.20
C ASN A 74 9.98 -7.96 18.30
N ARG A 75 10.20 -6.78 18.87
CA ARG A 75 10.68 -5.59 18.13
C ARG A 75 12.01 -5.83 17.42
N LYS A 76 12.96 -6.53 18.04
CA LYS A 76 14.28 -6.82 17.45
C LYS A 76 14.15 -7.74 16.23
N ILE A 77 13.40 -8.83 16.36
CA ILE A 77 13.14 -9.75 15.24
C ILE A 77 12.48 -9.00 14.08
N TRP A 78 11.46 -8.17 14.34
CA TRP A 78 10.79 -7.43 13.27
C TRP A 78 11.68 -6.38 12.60
N ALA A 79 12.54 -5.70 13.36
CA ALA A 79 13.48 -4.75 12.79
C ALA A 79 14.43 -5.43 11.79
N VAL A 80 14.93 -6.62 12.15
CA VAL A 80 15.75 -7.45 11.24
C VAL A 80 14.94 -7.88 10.01
N TYR A 81 13.71 -8.39 10.19
CA TYR A 81 12.88 -8.82 9.05
C TYR A 81 12.60 -7.70 8.06
N LYS A 82 12.30 -6.48 8.52
CA LYS A 82 12.12 -5.33 7.63
C LYS A 82 13.38 -5.04 6.84
N LYS A 83 14.55 -5.08 7.49
CA LYS A 83 15.84 -4.82 6.84
C LYS A 83 16.20 -5.89 5.81
N GLU A 84 15.96 -7.17 6.13
CA GLU A 84 16.22 -8.27 5.19
C GLU A 84 15.20 -8.30 4.04
N CYS A 85 13.94 -7.93 4.30
CA CYS A 85 12.90 -7.83 3.27
C CYS A 85 13.28 -6.82 2.18
N GLN A 86 13.99 -5.74 2.52
CA GLN A 86 14.49 -4.76 1.54
C GLN A 86 15.53 -5.34 0.56
N LYS A 87 16.17 -6.46 0.92
CA LYS A 87 17.13 -7.16 0.05
C LYS A 87 16.45 -8.15 -0.88
N LEU A 88 15.21 -8.52 -0.60
CA LEU A 88 14.43 -9.31 -1.55
C LEU A 88 14.29 -8.51 -2.85
N PRO A 89 14.31 -9.16 -4.01
CA PRO A 89 14.10 -8.48 -5.28
C PRO A 89 12.85 -7.60 -5.15
N LYS A 90 13.01 -6.29 -5.39
CA LYS A 90 11.87 -5.39 -5.47
C LYS A 90 11.04 -5.92 -6.63
N GLY A 91 9.93 -6.57 -6.33
CA GLY A 91 9.00 -7.05 -7.33
C GLY A 91 8.47 -5.89 -8.18
N GLN A 92 7.67 -6.24 -9.18
CA GLN A 92 6.83 -5.27 -9.88
C GLN A 92 6.08 -4.37 -8.88
N SER A 93 5.74 -3.15 -9.31
CA SER A 93 4.84 -2.27 -8.58
C SER A 93 3.64 -3.05 -8.04
N LEU A 94 3.25 -2.77 -6.80
CA LEU A 94 2.08 -3.39 -6.21
C LEU A 94 0.85 -2.96 -7.04
N THR A 95 0.32 -3.90 -7.80
CA THR A 95 -0.85 -3.78 -8.69
C THR A 95 -1.83 -4.90 -8.35
N ALA A 96 -3.12 -4.77 -8.69
CA ALA A 96 -4.05 -5.88 -8.49
C ALA A 96 -3.61 -7.15 -9.21
N VAL A 97 -3.05 -7.05 -10.42
CA VAL A 97 -2.53 -8.21 -11.17
C VAL A 97 -1.42 -8.92 -10.41
N ALA A 98 -0.42 -8.18 -9.93
CA ALA A 98 0.69 -8.75 -9.16
C ALA A 98 0.20 -9.37 -7.84
N LEU A 99 -0.76 -8.72 -7.16
CA LEU A 99 -1.38 -9.28 -5.96
C LEU A 99 -2.10 -10.59 -6.28
N HIS A 100 -2.99 -10.61 -7.27
CA HIS A 100 -3.76 -11.81 -7.62
C HIS A 100 -2.85 -12.99 -7.97
N ALA A 101 -1.75 -12.74 -8.69
CA ALA A 101 -0.74 -13.77 -8.95
C ALA A 101 -0.08 -14.28 -7.66
N ALA A 102 0.29 -13.39 -6.73
CA ALA A 102 0.85 -13.77 -5.44
C ALA A 102 -0.15 -14.59 -4.60
N VAL A 103 -1.42 -14.20 -4.59
CA VAL A 103 -2.51 -14.91 -3.89
C VAL A 103 -2.76 -16.29 -4.50
N ALA A 104 -2.74 -16.41 -5.82
CA ALA A 104 -2.87 -17.70 -6.50
C ALA A 104 -1.71 -18.66 -6.15
N ASN A 105 -0.48 -18.14 -6.10
CA ASN A 105 0.66 -18.93 -5.64
C ASN A 105 0.51 -19.32 -4.15
N PHE A 106 0.09 -18.38 -3.30
CA PHE A 106 -0.18 -18.67 -1.88
C PHE A 106 -1.23 -19.79 -1.71
N LYS A 107 -2.37 -19.70 -2.42
CA LYS A 107 -3.40 -20.75 -2.51
C LYS A 107 -2.79 -22.10 -2.85
N THR A 108 -2.00 -22.13 -3.93
CA THR A 108 -1.35 -23.35 -4.41
C THR A 108 -0.43 -23.96 -3.37
N GLN A 109 0.28 -23.16 -2.57
CA GLN A 109 1.14 -23.68 -1.50
C GLN A 109 0.34 -24.25 -0.32
N LEU A 110 -0.85 -23.71 -0.06
CA LEU A 110 -1.74 -24.16 1.02
C LEU A 110 -2.54 -25.42 0.67
N SER A 111 -2.81 -25.65 -0.60
CA SER A 111 -3.47 -26.88 -1.08
C SER A 111 -2.56 -28.10 -1.02
N LYS A 112 -1.24 -27.91 -0.82
CA LYS A 112 -0.29 -29.01 -0.69
C LYS A 112 -0.39 -29.61 0.70
N THR A 113 -0.69 -30.90 0.76
CA THR A 113 -0.42 -31.75 1.92
C THR A 113 1.06 -31.67 2.32
N LYS A 114 1.33 -31.62 3.62
CA LYS A 114 2.70 -31.58 4.18
C LYS A 114 2.90 -32.70 5.21
N GLY A 115 4.13 -33.15 5.45
CA GLY A 115 4.34 -34.29 6.37
C GLY A 115 3.72 -35.61 5.90
N ASP A 116 3.73 -36.60 6.79
CA ASP A 116 3.50 -38.00 6.42
C ASP A 116 2.02 -38.44 6.48
N THR A 117 1.14 -37.62 7.07
CA THR A 117 -0.31 -37.88 7.16
C THR A 117 -1.11 -36.77 6.47
N GLY A 118 -1.98 -37.15 5.54
CA GLY A 118 -2.40 -36.25 4.45
C GLY A 118 -3.42 -35.16 4.78
N GLU A 119 -4.39 -35.47 5.66
CA GLU A 119 -5.47 -34.56 6.06
C GLU A 119 -5.03 -33.59 7.17
N VAL A 120 -3.96 -33.97 7.86
CA VAL A 120 -3.40 -33.30 9.02
C VAL A 120 -2.65 -32.00 8.63
N THR A 121 -2.52 -31.69 7.34
CA THR A 121 -1.50 -30.72 6.92
C THR A 121 -1.88 -29.88 5.71
N ILE A 122 -3.16 -29.90 5.35
CA ILE A 122 -3.71 -28.92 4.41
C ILE A 122 -3.81 -27.54 5.08
N HIS A 123 -3.83 -26.48 4.28
CA HIS A 123 -3.83 -25.09 4.77
C HIS A 123 -2.64 -24.75 5.65
N LEU A 124 -1.51 -25.40 5.42
CA LEU A 124 -0.26 -25.16 6.14
C LEU A 124 0.76 -24.50 5.22
N LEU A 125 1.24 -23.30 5.59
CA LEU A 125 2.37 -22.65 4.92
C LEU A 125 3.67 -22.97 5.65
N GLY A 126 4.79 -23.08 4.92
CA GLY A 126 6.10 -23.42 5.50
C GLY A 126 6.42 -24.90 5.42
N THR A 127 7.27 -25.38 6.35
CA THR A 127 7.80 -26.74 6.33
C THR A 127 7.55 -27.48 7.64
N THR A 128 7.25 -28.76 7.52
CA THR A 128 7.11 -29.71 8.64
C THR A 128 8.11 -30.86 8.47
N GLY A 129 8.30 -31.66 9.51
CA GLY A 129 8.95 -32.97 9.43
C GLY A 129 8.04 -34.07 9.97
N GLY A 130 8.25 -35.30 9.50
CA GLY A 130 7.52 -36.49 9.94
C GLY A 130 6.00 -36.34 9.91
N VAL A 131 5.35 -36.82 10.97
CA VAL A 131 3.89 -36.76 11.19
C VAL A 131 3.38 -35.41 11.71
N ALA A 132 4.27 -34.48 12.08
CA ALA A 132 3.94 -33.10 12.44
C ALA A 132 2.85 -32.91 13.53
N THR A 133 2.67 -33.87 14.42
CA THR A 133 1.59 -33.90 15.44
C THR A 133 1.58 -32.71 16.41
N GLY A 134 2.75 -32.12 16.67
CA GLY A 134 2.94 -30.92 17.48
C GLY A 134 2.71 -29.61 16.74
N GLY A 135 2.46 -29.62 15.43
CA GLY A 135 2.14 -28.45 14.63
C GLY A 135 3.28 -27.43 14.49
N CYS A 136 2.93 -26.15 14.44
CA CYS A 136 3.85 -25.07 14.09
C CYS A 136 4.65 -24.52 15.28
N ALA A 137 5.52 -25.38 15.82
CA ALA A 137 6.34 -25.09 16.99
C ALA A 137 7.62 -24.28 16.70
N GLY A 138 7.92 -23.97 15.44
CA GLY A 138 9.07 -23.14 15.06
C GLY A 138 10.39 -23.87 14.88
N ARG A 139 10.36 -25.21 14.86
CA ARG A 139 11.50 -26.08 14.55
C ARG A 139 11.02 -27.20 13.64
N LYS A 140 11.84 -27.57 12.65
CA LYS A 140 11.58 -28.75 11.82
C LYS A 140 12.03 -29.98 12.62
N SER A 141 11.09 -30.83 13.01
CA SER A 141 11.34 -32.12 13.67
C SER A 141 10.26 -33.13 13.26
N ALA A 142 10.39 -34.39 13.66
CA ALA A 142 9.38 -35.43 13.34
C ALA A 142 7.96 -35.08 13.79
N ASN A 143 7.83 -34.24 14.83
CA ASN A 143 6.55 -33.82 15.40
C ASN A 143 6.26 -32.33 15.19
N GLY A 144 7.07 -31.58 14.43
CA GLY A 144 6.93 -30.12 14.39
C GLY A 144 7.44 -29.46 13.13
N GLY A 145 6.98 -28.24 12.91
CA GLY A 145 7.35 -27.44 11.74
C GLY A 145 7.69 -25.99 12.04
N LYS A 146 8.38 -25.38 11.08
CA LYS A 146 8.42 -23.93 10.88
C LYS A 146 7.33 -23.58 9.88
N CYS A 147 6.16 -23.27 10.42
CA CYS A 147 4.96 -23.18 9.63
C CYS A 147 3.93 -22.23 10.22
N VAL A 148 2.87 -22.01 9.45
CA VAL A 148 1.61 -21.41 9.88
C VAL A 148 0.50 -22.34 9.41
N HIS A 149 -0.40 -22.75 10.31
CA HIS A 149 -1.56 -23.57 9.97
C HIS A 149 -2.82 -22.73 10.13
N TYR A 150 -3.46 -22.47 9.00
CA TYR A 150 -4.66 -21.64 8.90
C TYR A 150 -5.90 -22.49 9.15
N LYS A 151 -6.93 -21.83 9.69
CA LYS A 151 -8.27 -22.40 9.85
C LYS A 151 -8.88 -22.74 8.49
N GLY A 152 -9.43 -23.94 8.34
CA GLY A 152 -10.01 -24.42 7.08
C GLY A 152 -11.22 -23.59 6.63
N GLU A 153 -11.91 -22.96 7.57
CA GLU A 153 -13.02 -22.03 7.33
C GLU A 153 -12.61 -20.84 6.46
N HIS A 154 -11.32 -20.50 6.40
CA HIS A 154 -10.83 -19.46 5.49
C HIS A 154 -10.82 -19.87 4.02
N PHE A 155 -11.07 -21.15 3.72
CA PHE A 155 -10.93 -21.73 2.37
C PHE A 155 -12.17 -22.51 1.92
N SER A 156 -13.26 -22.51 2.70
CA SER A 156 -14.50 -23.25 2.38
C SER A 156 -15.38 -22.54 1.34
N GLY A 157 -15.08 -21.29 1.00
CA GLY A 157 -15.82 -20.49 0.01
C GLY A 157 -15.01 -20.19 -1.25
N GLU A 158 -15.63 -19.46 -2.17
CA GLU A 158 -15.00 -19.01 -3.43
C GLU A 158 -13.82 -18.06 -3.17
N LYS A 159 -13.94 -17.23 -2.13
CA LYS A 159 -12.91 -16.27 -1.69
C LYS A 159 -12.21 -16.76 -0.43
N ILE A 160 -10.92 -16.45 -0.34
CA ILE A 160 -10.17 -16.65 0.91
C ILE A 160 -10.57 -15.57 1.90
N THR A 161 -10.80 -15.95 3.16
CA THR A 161 -11.16 -15.01 4.23
C THR A 161 -10.06 -14.84 5.28
N VAL A 162 -8.81 -15.20 4.96
CA VAL A 162 -7.64 -14.92 5.82
C VAL A 162 -7.57 -13.41 6.09
N PRO A 163 -7.63 -12.95 7.35
CA PRO A 163 -7.84 -11.52 7.66
C PRO A 163 -6.84 -10.56 7.01
N TRP A 164 -5.53 -10.84 7.08
CA TRP A 164 -4.54 -9.95 6.48
C TRP A 164 -4.64 -9.86 4.96
N LEU A 165 -5.13 -10.92 4.31
CA LEU A 165 -5.28 -10.95 2.86
C LEU A 165 -6.49 -10.12 2.44
N VAL A 166 -7.61 -10.28 3.14
CA VAL A 166 -8.81 -9.45 2.91
C VAL A 166 -8.46 -7.97 3.04
N SER A 167 -7.75 -7.57 4.10
CA SER A 167 -7.33 -6.17 4.27
C SER A 167 -6.38 -5.69 3.17
N LEU A 168 -5.54 -6.57 2.62
CA LEU A 168 -4.62 -6.22 1.54
C LEU A 168 -5.36 -6.02 0.20
N GLU A 169 -6.35 -6.86 -0.09
CA GLU A 169 -7.22 -6.73 -1.26
C GLU A 169 -8.05 -5.43 -1.21
N GLU A 170 -8.61 -5.10 -0.05
CA GLU A 170 -9.34 -3.85 0.18
C GLU A 170 -8.45 -2.61 -0.02
N ALA A 171 -7.24 -2.63 0.54
CA ALA A 171 -6.30 -1.52 0.41
C ALA A 171 -5.89 -1.30 -1.07
N LEU A 172 -5.74 -2.37 -1.84
CA LEU A 172 -5.42 -2.27 -3.26
C LEU A 172 -6.58 -1.72 -4.09
N THR A 173 -7.80 -2.15 -3.80
CA THR A 173 -9.00 -1.61 -4.45
C THR A 173 -9.11 -0.09 -4.22
N GLN A 174 -8.87 0.36 -2.99
CA GLN A 174 -8.85 1.79 -2.67
C GLN A 174 -7.75 2.55 -3.41
N GLN A 175 -6.55 1.97 -3.52
CA GLN A 175 -5.45 2.57 -4.27
C GLN A 175 -5.80 2.77 -5.75
N GLU A 176 -6.46 1.79 -6.37
CA GLU A 176 -6.90 1.88 -7.77
C GLU A 176 -7.96 2.98 -7.97
N HIS A 177 -8.91 3.12 -7.04
CA HIS A 177 -9.86 4.23 -7.06
C HIS A 177 -9.19 5.59 -6.94
N ILE A 178 -8.17 5.73 -6.09
CA ILE A 178 -7.41 6.99 -5.96
C ILE A 178 -6.67 7.33 -7.26
N ILE A 179 -6.05 6.34 -7.89
CA ILE A 179 -5.35 6.53 -9.18
C ILE A 179 -6.34 6.97 -10.27
N ALA A 180 -7.50 6.32 -10.36
CA ALA A 180 -8.53 6.68 -11.33
C ALA A 180 -9.07 8.09 -11.12
N ALA A 181 -9.32 8.48 -9.85
CA ALA A 181 -9.78 9.83 -9.52
C ALA A 181 -8.72 10.89 -9.87
N ALA A 182 -7.44 10.62 -9.60
CA ALA A 182 -6.34 11.51 -9.95
C ALA A 182 -6.22 11.71 -11.47
N GLN A 183 -6.42 10.65 -12.26
CA GLN A 183 -6.44 10.75 -13.72
C GLN A 183 -7.62 11.60 -14.21
N SER A 184 -8.82 11.40 -13.66
CA SER A 184 -10.01 12.19 -14.00
C SER A 184 -9.80 13.70 -13.73
N ILE A 185 -9.19 14.05 -12.58
CA ILE A 185 -8.86 15.44 -12.25
C ILE A 185 -7.89 16.03 -13.29
N LYS A 186 -6.88 15.26 -13.70
CA LYS A 186 -5.92 15.70 -14.72
C LYS A 186 -6.61 15.97 -16.06
N ASP A 187 -7.53 15.11 -16.47
CA ASP A 187 -8.26 15.24 -17.73
C ASP A 187 -9.20 16.46 -17.71
N ILE A 188 -9.87 16.74 -16.58
CA ILE A 188 -10.70 17.94 -16.40
C ILE A 188 -9.84 19.21 -16.49
N ASN A 189 -8.69 19.26 -15.82
CA ASN A 189 -7.81 20.42 -15.88
C ASN A 189 -7.31 20.68 -17.31
N GLN A 190 -6.99 19.63 -18.06
CA GLN A 190 -6.61 19.78 -19.47
C GLN A 190 -7.75 20.38 -20.30
N GLN A 191 -9.00 19.95 -20.10
CA GLN A 191 -10.14 20.53 -20.80
C GLN A 191 -10.37 22.00 -20.45
N ILE A 192 -10.14 22.39 -19.18
CA ILE A 192 -10.22 23.79 -18.76
C ILE A 192 -9.13 24.63 -19.47
N ASP A 193 -7.91 24.11 -19.54
CA ASP A 193 -6.80 24.77 -20.24
C ASP A 193 -7.11 24.93 -21.73
N ASP A 194 -7.60 23.87 -22.39
CA ASP A 194 -7.96 23.89 -23.80
C ASP A 194 -9.10 24.88 -24.09
N LEU A 195 -10.11 24.94 -23.22
CA LEU A 195 -11.19 25.93 -23.31
C LEU A 195 -10.68 27.36 -23.13
N ASN A 196 -9.74 27.57 -22.21
CA ASN A 196 -9.13 28.88 -21.97
C ASN A 196 -8.33 29.35 -23.20
N GLU A 197 -7.54 28.48 -23.80
CA GLU A 197 -6.83 28.81 -25.05
C GLU A 197 -7.80 29.06 -26.21
N THR A 198 -8.84 28.24 -26.36
CA THR A 198 -9.86 28.46 -27.40
C THR A 198 -10.57 29.81 -27.23
N LEU A 199 -10.87 30.21 -25.98
CA LEU A 199 -11.48 31.50 -25.71
C LEU A 199 -10.56 32.67 -26.08
N LYS A 200 -9.25 32.57 -25.76
CA LYS A 200 -8.26 33.58 -26.16
C LYS A 200 -8.19 33.73 -27.67
N ASP A 201 -8.19 32.61 -28.41
CA ASP A 201 -8.17 32.61 -29.87
C ASP A 201 -9.42 33.28 -30.45
N ILE A 202 -10.61 32.96 -29.92
CA ILE A 202 -11.86 33.61 -30.32
C ILE A 202 -11.79 35.12 -30.09
N ILE A 203 -11.37 35.56 -28.90
CA ILE A 203 -11.23 37.00 -28.57
C ILE A 203 -10.26 37.68 -29.53
N TRP A 204 -9.13 37.05 -29.84
CA TRP A 204 -8.17 37.57 -30.81
C TRP A 204 -8.78 37.72 -32.21
N ASP A 205 -9.53 36.72 -32.66
CA ASP A 205 -10.20 36.76 -33.95
C ASP A 205 -11.34 37.78 -34.02
N THR A 206 -12.14 37.93 -32.95
CA THR A 206 -13.26 38.86 -32.92
C THR A 206 -12.86 40.30 -32.67
N GLU A 207 -11.90 40.56 -31.78
CA GLU A 207 -11.53 41.94 -31.39
C GLU A 207 -10.31 42.47 -32.15
N VAL A 208 -9.30 41.65 -32.43
CA VAL A 208 -8.06 42.17 -33.06
C VAL A 208 -8.14 42.17 -34.58
N LYS A 209 -8.66 41.11 -35.20
CA LYS A 209 -8.79 41.06 -36.67
C LYS A 209 -9.90 41.98 -37.20
N ASN A 210 -11.05 42.06 -36.52
CA ASN A 210 -12.16 42.90 -37.01
C ASN A 210 -11.95 44.41 -36.76
N HIS A 211 -11.14 44.81 -35.78
CA HIS A 211 -10.74 46.21 -35.62
C HIS A 211 -9.72 46.65 -36.68
N ALA A 212 -8.85 45.75 -37.16
CA ALA A 212 -7.92 46.06 -38.26
C ALA A 212 -8.67 46.38 -39.58
N THR A 213 -9.82 45.75 -39.85
CA THR A 213 -10.64 46.02 -41.04
C THR A 213 -11.52 47.25 -40.92
N LYS A 214 -11.74 47.79 -39.70
CA LYS A 214 -12.56 48.98 -39.48
C LYS A 214 -11.76 50.30 -39.51
N ALA A 215 -10.44 50.23 -39.54
CA ALA A 215 -9.57 51.39 -39.56
C ALA A 215 -9.42 52.07 -40.93
N GLU A 216 -10.03 51.54 -42.01
CA GLU A 216 -9.75 52.02 -43.37
C GLU A 216 -10.91 52.72 -44.09
N GLN A 217 -12.03 53.00 -43.41
CA GLN A 217 -13.11 53.81 -43.99
C GLN A 217 -13.78 54.74 -42.97
N THR A 218 -13.19 55.92 -42.71
CA THR A 218 -13.88 57.24 -42.86
C THR A 218 -12.91 58.41 -42.67
N ALA A 219 -13.12 59.45 -43.48
CA ALA A 219 -12.35 60.68 -43.62
C ALA A 219 -12.48 61.64 -42.40
N PRO A 220 -11.65 62.71 -42.30
CA PRO A 220 -11.32 63.40 -41.06
C PRO A 220 -12.33 64.50 -40.70
N LEU A 221 -12.62 64.69 -39.40
CA LEU A 221 -13.25 65.88 -38.75
C LEU A 221 -13.45 65.49 -37.26
N ASP A 222 -13.27 66.31 -36.22
CA ASP A 222 -12.81 67.69 -36.06
C ASP A 222 -12.40 67.82 -34.58
N THR A 223 -11.24 68.40 -34.29
CA THR A 223 -10.64 68.50 -32.93
C THR A 223 -11.29 69.61 -32.09
N ASN A 224 -12.61 69.58 -31.90
CA ASN A 224 -13.34 70.63 -31.19
C ASN A 224 -14.30 70.15 -30.09
N ASP A 225 -14.45 68.83 -29.88
CA ASP A 225 -15.37 68.31 -28.84
C ASP A 225 -14.66 67.96 -27.52
N LEU A 226 -13.34 67.75 -27.53
CA LEU A 226 -12.56 67.43 -26.32
C LEU A 226 -12.31 68.64 -25.40
N THR A 227 -12.50 69.87 -25.89
CA THR A 227 -12.28 71.09 -25.10
C THR A 227 -13.50 71.44 -24.22
N LYS A 228 -14.71 70.99 -24.58
CA LYS A 228 -15.94 71.33 -23.84
C LYS A 228 -16.16 70.48 -22.59
N GLU A 229 -15.69 69.24 -22.55
CA GLU A 229 -15.86 68.37 -21.37
C GLU A 229 -14.88 68.73 -20.23
N CYS A 230 -13.81 69.48 -20.49
CA CYS A 230 -12.90 69.93 -19.43
C CYS A 230 -13.37 71.20 -18.70
N GLU A 231 -14.20 72.05 -19.30
CA GLU A 231 -14.69 73.28 -18.66
C GLU A 231 -15.82 73.03 -17.64
N ALA A 232 -16.50 71.89 -17.71
CA ALA A 232 -17.59 71.55 -16.80
C ALA A 232 -17.14 71.09 -15.39
N ILE A 233 -15.83 70.86 -15.18
CA ILE A 233 -15.30 70.24 -13.94
C ILE A 233 -14.57 71.25 -13.03
N THR A 234 -14.71 72.57 -13.25
CA THR A 234 -13.98 73.58 -12.43
C THR A 234 -14.70 74.11 -11.19
N VAL A 235 -15.89 73.61 -10.82
CA VAL A 235 -16.59 74.08 -9.61
C VAL A 235 -17.12 72.94 -8.74
N ALA A 236 -16.21 72.09 -8.26
CA ALA A 236 -16.27 71.47 -6.93
C ALA A 236 -14.95 70.72 -6.70
N ALA A 237 -14.08 71.28 -5.87
CA ALA A 237 -12.82 70.67 -5.47
C ALA A 237 -13.06 69.33 -4.76
N ASP A 238 -12.55 68.22 -5.30
CA ASP A 238 -11.22 67.77 -4.90
C ASP A 238 -10.71 66.63 -5.77
N SER A 239 -9.58 66.92 -6.41
CA SER A 239 -8.82 66.12 -7.34
C SER A 239 -7.99 65.07 -6.61
N LYS A 240 -8.10 63.79 -7.03
CA LYS A 240 -6.95 62.89 -7.17
C LYS A 240 -7.30 61.66 -8.00
N ASN A 241 -6.56 61.53 -9.10
CA ASN A 241 -6.29 60.33 -9.91
C ASN A 241 -7.24 59.99 -11.07
N ASN A 242 -7.30 60.84 -12.09
CA ASN A 242 -7.59 60.35 -13.45
C ASN A 242 -6.48 60.80 -14.42
N GLU A 243 -5.76 59.84 -15.00
CA GLU A 243 -4.59 60.05 -15.87
C GLU A 243 -4.94 60.49 -17.30
N ILE A 244 -6.19 60.89 -17.55
CA ILE A 244 -6.68 61.23 -18.89
C ILE A 244 -6.73 62.75 -19.15
N CYS A 245 -6.62 63.61 -18.13
CA CYS A 245 -6.60 65.08 -18.28
C CYS A 245 -5.34 65.72 -17.68
N LYS A 246 -4.16 65.24 -18.09
CA LYS A 246 -2.88 65.95 -17.87
C LYS A 246 -2.50 66.76 -19.09
#